data_AF-A0A367L861-F1
#
_entry.id   AF-A0A367L861-F1
#
_cell.length_a   1.000
_cell.length_b   1.000
_cell.length_c   1.000
_cell.angle_alpha   90.00
_cell.angle_beta   90.00
_cell.angle_gamma   90.00
#
_symmetry.space_group_name_H-M   'P 1'
#
loop_
_entity.id
_entity.type
_entity.pdbx_description
1 polymer ?
#
loop_
_entity_poly.entity_id
_entity_poly.type
_entity_poly.pdbx_seq_one_letter_code
_entity_poly.pdbx_strand_id
1 'polypeptide(L)' 'MLAISSALLALLPRSLDLRNPKDEVTALRISYEILLDILDMLVNKGDLTTSSKAIAMLKVA' A
#
# COMPACT_ATOMS: atom_id res chain seq x y z
N MET A 1 6.01 14.78 1.52
CA MET A 1 6.78 13.57 1.19
C MET A 1 6.05 12.40 1.81
N LEU A 2 5.35 11.60 1.00
CA LEU A 2 4.65 10.41 1.47
C LEU A 2 5.70 9.34 1.78
N ALA A 3 5.81 8.92 3.04
CA ALA A 3 6.76 7.90 3.43
C ALA A 3 6.19 6.52 3.09
N ILE A 4 6.69 5.88 2.03
CA ILE A 4 6.41 4.47 1.75
C ILE A 4 7.14 3.64 2.81
N SER A 5 6.44 2.73 3.48
CA SER A 5 7.06 1.87 4.50
C SER A 5 8.11 0.95 3.87
N SER A 6 9.14 0.58 4.64
CA SER A 6 10.21 -0.33 4.17
C SER A 6 9.69 -1.68 3.70
N ALA A 7 8.56 -2.15 4.26
CA ALA A 7 7.91 -3.39 3.84
C ALA A 7 7.26 -3.25 2.45
N LEU A 8 6.59 -2.12 2.18
CA LEU A 8 6.01 -1.82 0.87
C LEU A 8 7.12 -1.60 -0.18
N LEU A 9 8.20 -0.93 0.19
CA LEU A 9 9.38 -0.76 -0.67
C LEU A 9 9.96 -2.09 -1.17
N ALA A 10 9.94 -3.13 -0.33
CA ALA A 10 10.42 -4.45 -0.70
C ALA A 10 9.53 -5.18 -1.74
N LEU A 11 8.26 -4.76 -1.85
CA LEU A 11 7.29 -5.32 -2.81
C LEU A 11 7.26 -4.54 -4.13
N LEU A 12 7.89 -3.37 -4.19
CA LEU A 12 7.94 -2.58 -5.41
C LEU A 12 8.89 -3.19 -6.45
N PRO A 13 8.61 -3.01 -7.75
CA PRO A 13 9.55 -3.34 -8.81
C PRO A 13 10.89 -2.64 -8.60
N ARG A 14 11.99 -3.41 -8.63
CA ARG A 14 13.36 -2.88 -8.51
C ARG A 14 13.74 -1.88 -9.61
N SER A 15 12.97 -1.82 -10.70
CA SER A 15 13.17 -0.90 -11.81
C SER A 15 12.66 0.52 -11.54
N LEU A 16 11.92 0.76 -10.46
CA LEU A 16 11.41 2.10 -10.14
C LEU A 16 12.51 2.96 -9.51
N ASP A 17 12.77 4.12 -10.10
CA ASP A 17 13.64 5.13 -9.49
C ASP A 17 12.79 6.13 -8.69
N LEU A 18 12.77 5.99 -7.35
CA LEU A 18 11.98 6.88 -6.49
C LEU A 18 12.48 8.32 -6.45
N ARG A 19 13.61 8.64 -7.09
CA ARG A 19 14.06 10.03 -7.32
C ARG A 19 13.35 10.66 -8.50
N ASN A 20 12.81 9.85 -9.41
CA ASN A 20 11.99 10.29 -10.52
C ASN A 20 10.53 10.45 -10.04
N PRO A 21 9.92 11.65 -10.12
CA PRO A 21 8.57 11.89 -9.62
C PRO A 21 7.51 11.03 -10.32
N LYS A 22 7.75 10.62 -11.58
CA LYS A 22 6.83 9.71 -12.29
C LYS A 22 6.84 8.31 -11.68
N ASP A 23 8.01 7.83 -11.31
CA ASP A 23 8.19 6.51 -10.72
C ASP A 23 7.78 6.51 -9.25
N GLU A 24 7.93 7.63 -8.54
CA GLU A 24 7.36 7.84 -7.19
C GLU A 24 5.82 7.71 -7.21
N VAL A 25 5.14 8.39 -8.15
CA VAL A 25 3.68 8.26 -8.31
C VAL A 25 3.29 6.83 -8.68
N THR A 26 4.09 6.17 -9.52
CA THR A 26 3.87 4.76 -9.90
C THR A 26 4.04 3.83 -8.70
N ALA A 27 5.06 4.05 -7.87
CA ALA A 27 5.28 3.32 -6.63
C ALA A 27 4.13 3.49 -5.64
N LEU A 28 3.59 4.71 -5.52
CA LEU A 28 2.42 4.98 -4.69
C LEU A 28 1.18 4.23 -5.17
N ARG A 29 0.92 4.23 -6.49
CA ARG A 29 -0.20 3.46 -7.07
C ARG A 29 -0.07 1.96 -6.79
N ILE A 30 1.10 1.38 -7.05
CA ILE A 30 1.35 -0.05 -6.80
C ILE A 30 1.18 -0.37 -5.31
N SER A 31 1.71 0.48 -4.43
CA SER A 31 1.58 0.30 -2.98
C SER A 31 0.12 0.31 -2.54
N TYR A 32 -0.71 1.17 -3.15
CA TYR A 32 -2.14 1.24 -2.87
C TYR A 32 -2.89 -0.01 -3.33
N GLU A 33 -2.58 -0.54 -4.52
CA GLU A 33 -3.17 -1.79 -5.02
C GLU A 33 -2.83 -2.97 -4.11
N ILE A 34 -1.57 -3.10 -3.67
CA ILE A 34 -1.15 -4.14 -2.72
C ILE A 34 -1.94 -4.05 -1.40
N LEU A 35 -2.16 -2.84 -0.89
CA LEU A 35 -2.92 -2.63 0.34
C LEU A 35 -4.39 -3.04 0.16
N LEU A 36 -5.00 -2.76 -0.99
CA LEU A 36 -6.36 -3.22 -1.30
C LEU A 36 -6.45 -4.75 -1.37
N ASP A 37 -5.47 -5.42 -1.99
CA ASP A 37 -5.44 -6.88 -2.06
C ASP A 37 -5.33 -7.53 -0.68
N ILE A 38 -4.51 -6.94 0.22
CA ILE A 38 -4.39 -7.40 1.61
C ILE A 38 -5.72 -7.20 2.35
N LEU A 39 -6.38 -6.06 2.16
CA LEU A 39 -7.68 -5.79 2.76
C LEU A 39 -8.73 -6.79 2.30
N ASP A 40 -8.79 -7.08 1.00
CA ASP A 40 -9.71 -8.05 0.43
C ASP A 40 -9.44 -9.46 0.98
N MET A 41 -8.16 -9.87 1.08
CA MET A 41 -7.78 -11.13 1.72
C MET A 41 -8.24 -11.19 3.18
N LEU A 42 -8.08 -10.12 3.95
CA LEU A 42 -8.48 -10.07 5.37
C LEU A 42 -9.99 -10.19 5.53
N VAL A 43 -10.76 -9.49 4.67
CA VAL A 43 -12.23 -9.60 4.62
C VAL A 43 -12.65 -11.03 4.30
N ASN A 44 -12.04 -11.64 3.27
CA ASN A 44 -12.33 -13.01 2.85
C ASN A 44 -11.96 -14.05 3.94
N LYS A 45 -10.95 -13.78 4.77
CA LYS A 45 -10.59 -14.63 5.92
C LYS A 45 -11.48 -14.40 7.16
N GLY A 46 -12.43 -13.46 7.10
CA GLY A 46 -13.31 -13.11 8.21
C GLY A 46 -12.65 -12.21 9.27
N ASP A 47 -11.43 -11.69 9.03
CA ASP A 47 -10.76 -10.75 9.93
C ASP A 47 -11.21 -9.30 9.65
N LEU A 48 -12.46 -9.03 9.99
CA LEU A 48 -13.10 -7.73 9.81
C LEU A 48 -12.51 -6.65 10.73
N THR A 49 -11.94 -7.04 11.88
CA THR A 49 -11.35 -6.12 12.86
C THR A 49 -10.08 -5.49 12.30
N THR A 50 -9.16 -6.32 11.77
CA THR A 50 -7.92 -5.83 11.17
C THR A 50 -8.20 -5.06 9.88
N SER A 51 -9.13 -5.54 9.04
CA SER A 51 -9.56 -4.85 7.82
C SER A 51 -10.15 -3.47 8.12
N SER A 52 -11.09 -3.36 9.08
CA SER A 52 -11.70 -2.09 9.46
C SER A 52 -10.68 -1.08 9.99
N LYS A 53 -9.70 -1.55 10.78
CA LYS A 53 -8.62 -0.70 11.30
C LYS A 53 -7.71 -0.19 10.17
N ALA A 54 -7.37 -1.03 9.21
CA ALA A 54 -6.57 -0.64 8.05
C ALA A 54 -7.31 0.34 7.13
N ILE A 55 -8.61 0.14 6.88
CA ILE A 55 -9.46 1.11 6.16
C ILE A 55 -9.52 2.45 6.91
N ALA A 56 -9.66 2.43 8.24
CA ALA A 56 -9.67 3.65 9.05
C ALA A 56 -8.35 4.42 8.95
N MET A 57 -7.20 3.73 8.92
CA MET A 57 -5.90 4.36 8.72
C MET A 57 -5.76 4.99 7.33
N LEU A 58 -6.31 4.34 6.28
CA LEU A 58 -6.32 4.89 4.92
C LEU A 58 -7.21 6.14 4.78
N LYS A 59 -8.31 6.23 5.56
CA LYS A 59 -9.23 7.39 5.53
C LYS A 59 -8.66 8.65 6.17
N VAL A 60 -7.61 8.53 6.99
CA VAL A 60 -7.02 9.64 7.77
C VAL A 60 -5.79 10.24 7.08
N ALA A 61 -5.23 9.55 6.08
CA ALA A 61 -4.09 10.02 5.27
C ALA A 61 -4.55 10.83 4.05
#